data_AF-A0A261CZ16-F1
#
_entry.id   AF-A0A261CZ16-F1
#
_cell.length_a   1.000
_cell.length_b   1.000
_cell.length_c   1.000
_cell.angle_alpha   90.00
_cell.angle_beta   90.00
_cell.angle_gamma   90.00
#
_symmetry.space_group_name_H-M   'P 1'
#
loop_
_entity.id
_entity.type
_entity.pdbx_description
1 polymer ?
#
loop_
_entity_poly.entity_id
_entity_poly.type
_entity_poly.pdbx_seq_one_letter_code
_entity_poly.pdbx_strand_id
1 'polypeptide(L)'
;MGDEPARHEAGVSGPRGRAVFTGVGALCETAVRMTGVDGAAAALLTPRSKLRDLVYATDPLAQRIDELQFTLGEGPCLDAYVQDRVQLVDDLRQPEPSERWPGFVEAARGVGVEAVFALPIVDAGHPLGVLELYRATAGPLSEIELDAGLACAARAGETVAASWAEYVARSTSPTVAADALALDLTDPDTETGFSRTHVFTASGMLAVQMGVSPEDALDRLRACAFRTGRSIGDVAFDVIGRRLTHHDLDDGRQQ
;
A
#
# COMPACT_ATOMS: atom_id res chain seq x y z
N MET A 1 -21.16 60.71 0.08
CA MET A 1 -21.18 59.57 -0.86
C MET A 1 -20.15 58.61 -0.32
N GLY A 2 -20.62 57.73 0.56
CA GLY A 2 -19.78 56.87 1.41
C GLY A 2 -19.33 55.64 0.65
N ASP A 3 -18.06 55.30 0.86
CA ASP A 3 -17.38 54.12 0.33
C ASP A 3 -17.54 52.99 1.36
N GLU A 4 -18.25 51.92 0.99
CA GLU A 4 -18.46 50.73 1.82
C GLU A 4 -17.79 49.55 1.11
N PRO A 5 -16.73 48.94 1.66
CA PRO A 5 -16.13 47.77 1.04
C PRO A 5 -16.98 46.53 1.34
N ALA A 6 -17.39 45.86 0.27
CA ALA A 6 -18.11 44.61 0.28
C ALA A 6 -17.35 43.55 1.10
N ARG A 7 -18.02 43.06 2.14
CA ARG A 7 -17.62 41.89 2.92
C ARG A 7 -17.64 40.68 2.01
N HIS A 8 -16.47 40.18 1.62
CA HIS A 8 -16.37 38.86 1.01
C HIS A 8 -16.44 37.84 2.15
N GLU A 9 -17.57 37.15 2.21
CA GLU A 9 -17.90 36.15 3.21
C GLU A 9 -16.87 35.02 3.20
N ALA A 10 -16.43 34.65 4.40
CA ALA A 10 -15.56 33.52 4.64
C ALA A 10 -16.21 32.25 4.09
N GLY A 11 -15.57 31.65 3.08
CA GLY A 11 -15.93 30.33 2.58
C GLY A 11 -15.93 29.34 3.75
N VAL A 12 -17.08 28.72 3.98
CA VAL A 12 -17.29 27.65 4.95
C VAL A 12 -16.37 26.48 4.57
N SER A 13 -15.25 26.35 5.27
CA SER A 13 -14.41 25.16 5.22
C SER A 13 -15.20 24.00 5.81
N GLY A 14 -15.61 23.05 4.96
CA GLY A 14 -16.08 21.74 5.42
C GLY A 14 -15.01 21.01 6.24
N PRO A 15 -15.39 20.00 7.03
CA PRO A 15 -14.44 19.26 7.85
C PRO A 15 -13.45 18.53 6.94
N ARG A 16 -12.17 18.91 7.02
CA ARG A 16 -11.06 18.19 6.39
C ARG A 16 -11.07 16.75 6.89
N GLY A 17 -11.09 15.78 5.99
CA GLY A 17 -11.07 14.35 6.32
C GLY A 17 -9.87 14.04 7.22
N ARG A 18 -10.13 13.64 8.46
CA ARG A 18 -9.08 13.31 9.43
C ARG A 18 -8.57 11.92 9.07
N ALA A 19 -7.24 11.77 8.88
CA ALA A 19 -6.62 10.48 8.57
C ALA A 19 -7.12 9.38 9.53
N VAL A 20 -7.62 8.28 8.97
CA VAL A 20 -8.29 7.23 9.77
C VAL A 20 -7.31 6.46 10.65
N PHE A 21 -6.05 6.34 10.24
CA PHE A 21 -5.00 5.68 11.01
C PHE A 21 -3.93 6.69 11.46
N THR A 22 -4.12 7.27 12.63
CA THR A 22 -3.15 8.22 13.20
C THR A 22 -2.00 7.49 13.91
N GLY A 23 -0.77 7.99 13.82
CA GLY A 23 0.37 7.50 14.61
C GLY A 23 1.21 6.39 13.96
N VAL A 24 0.70 5.73 12.89
CA VAL A 24 1.45 4.71 12.14
C VAL A 24 2.74 5.29 11.54
N GLY A 25 2.71 6.51 11.03
CA GLY A 25 3.90 7.16 10.48
C GLY A 25 4.99 7.39 11.53
N ALA A 26 4.62 7.81 12.75
CA ALA A 26 5.57 7.98 13.84
C ALA A 26 6.24 6.65 14.26
N LEU A 27 5.53 5.53 14.12
CA LEU A 27 6.07 4.20 14.36
C LEU A 27 7.02 3.73 13.25
N CYS A 28 6.74 4.06 11.99
CA CYS A 28 7.68 3.83 10.88
C CYS A 28 8.99 4.59 11.10
N GLU A 29 8.89 5.89 11.42
CA GLU A 29 10.03 6.74 11.75
C GLU A 29 10.82 6.23 12.97
N THR A 30 10.12 5.67 13.97
CA THR A 30 10.76 5.07 15.14
C THR A 30 11.46 3.77 14.78
N ALA A 31 10.86 2.93 13.94
CA ALA A 31 11.47 1.70 13.46
C ALA A 31 12.78 2.02 12.70
N VAL A 32 12.79 3.01 11.80
CA VAL A 32 14.01 3.46 11.11
C VAL A 32 15.11 3.81 12.11
N ARG A 33 14.82 4.67 13.09
CA ARG A 33 15.82 5.08 14.09
C ARG A 33 16.34 3.94 14.96
N MET A 34 15.47 3.00 15.34
CA MET A 34 15.81 1.93 16.28
C MET A 34 16.50 0.73 15.60
N THR A 35 16.25 0.53 14.31
CA THR A 35 16.81 -0.61 13.54
C THR A 35 17.99 -0.21 12.66
N GLY A 36 18.25 1.08 12.48
CA GLY A 36 19.33 1.60 11.65
C GLY A 36 19.19 1.29 10.17
N VAL A 37 17.97 0.94 9.71
CA VAL A 37 17.64 0.76 8.29
C VAL A 37 17.54 2.13 7.59
N ASP A 38 17.53 2.12 6.26
CA ASP A 38 17.52 3.36 5.46
C ASP A 38 16.12 3.97 5.37
N GLY A 39 15.08 3.13 5.41
CA GLY A 39 13.69 3.61 5.45
C GLY A 39 12.67 2.52 5.73
N ALA A 40 11.41 2.95 5.85
CA ALA A 40 10.29 2.10 6.22
C ALA A 40 8.99 2.52 5.52
N ALA A 41 8.11 1.55 5.31
CA ALA A 41 6.74 1.73 4.85
C ALA A 41 5.79 0.89 5.71
N ALA A 42 4.54 1.36 5.86
CA ALA A 42 3.48 0.57 6.46
C ALA A 42 2.30 0.47 5.49
N ALA A 43 1.99 -0.76 5.08
CA ALA A 43 0.81 -1.07 4.29
C ALA A 43 -0.22 -1.81 5.15
N LEU A 44 -1.47 -1.39 5.09
CA LEU A 44 -2.59 -2.07 5.73
C LEU A 44 -3.45 -2.78 4.69
N LEU A 45 -4.04 -3.89 5.10
CA LEU A 45 -4.96 -4.65 4.27
C LEU A 45 -6.35 -4.57 4.88
N THR A 46 -7.28 -4.02 4.10
CA THR A 46 -8.66 -3.87 4.56
C THR A 46 -9.41 -5.21 4.44
N PRO A 47 -10.07 -5.72 5.51
CA PRO A 47 -10.64 -7.06 5.55
C PRO A 47 -11.70 -7.37 4.48
N ARG A 48 -12.37 -6.34 3.95
CA ARG A 48 -13.55 -6.50 3.10
C ARG A 48 -13.25 -6.46 1.60
N SER A 49 -12.27 -5.66 1.22
CA SER A 49 -11.94 -5.41 -0.18
C SER A 49 -10.58 -5.99 -0.58
N LYS A 50 -9.86 -6.64 0.36
CA LYS A 50 -8.49 -7.16 0.17
C LYS A 50 -7.54 -6.09 -0.39
N LEU A 51 -7.86 -4.81 -0.21
CA LEU A 51 -7.08 -3.71 -0.76
C LEU A 51 -5.90 -3.50 0.16
N ARG A 52 -4.71 -3.58 -0.44
CA ARG A 52 -3.45 -3.24 0.19
C ARG A 52 -3.17 -1.76 -0.06
N ASP A 53 -3.41 -0.96 0.96
CA ASP A 53 -3.16 0.47 0.92
C ASP A 53 -1.91 0.81 1.71
N LEU A 54 -1.00 1.53 1.06
CA LEU A 54 0.14 2.11 1.73
C LEU A 54 -0.38 3.27 2.58
N VAL A 55 -0.15 3.22 3.88
CA VAL A 55 -0.62 4.24 4.84
C VAL A 55 0.46 5.27 5.08
N TYR A 56 1.73 4.85 5.04
CA TYR A 56 2.85 5.73 5.25
C TYR A 56 4.13 5.16 4.64
N ALA A 57 4.98 6.05 4.13
CA ALA A 57 6.36 5.75 3.75
C ALA A 57 7.27 6.88 4.26
N THR A 58 8.43 6.53 4.80
CA THR A 58 9.40 7.51 5.33
C THR A 58 10.09 8.30 4.22
N ASP A 59 10.17 7.73 3.02
CA ASP A 59 10.85 8.34 1.88
C ASP A 59 10.28 7.82 0.54
N PRO A 60 10.66 8.44 -0.60
CA PRO A 60 10.18 8.02 -1.91
C PRO A 60 10.61 6.60 -2.34
N LEU A 61 11.73 6.07 -1.83
CA LEU A 61 12.19 4.73 -2.15
C LEU A 61 11.38 3.66 -1.40
N ALA A 62 11.04 3.89 -0.13
CA ALA A 62 10.09 3.06 0.63
C ALA A 62 8.73 2.98 -0.08
N GLN A 63 8.21 4.12 -0.54
CA GLN A 63 7.00 4.15 -1.37
C GLN A 63 7.18 3.33 -2.65
N ARG A 64 8.33 3.46 -3.32
CA ARG A 64 8.60 2.76 -4.57
C ARG A 64 8.68 1.24 -4.38
N ILE A 65 9.29 0.75 -3.31
CA ILE A 65 9.37 -0.67 -2.97
C ILE A 65 7.96 -1.26 -2.79
N ASP A 66 7.11 -0.53 -2.07
CA ASP A 66 5.70 -0.88 -1.87
C ASP A 66 4.93 -0.95 -3.20
N GLU A 67 5.13 0.03 -4.10
CA GLU A 67 4.55 0.06 -5.44
C GLU A 67 5.01 -1.10 -6.33
N LEU A 68 6.28 -1.49 -6.26
CA LEU A 68 6.82 -2.60 -7.03
C LEU A 68 6.09 -3.90 -6.68
N GLN A 69 5.96 -4.21 -5.39
CA GLN A 69 5.28 -5.43 -4.95
C GLN A 69 3.80 -5.43 -5.31
N PHE A 70 3.14 -4.27 -5.20
CA PHE A 70 1.75 -4.14 -5.62
C PHE A 70 1.57 -4.38 -7.13
N THR A 71 2.44 -3.77 -7.94
CA THR A 71 2.44 -3.86 -9.41
C THR A 71 2.76 -5.27 -9.89
N LEU A 72 3.76 -5.91 -9.29
CA LEU A 72 4.22 -7.23 -9.70
C LEU A 72 3.33 -8.34 -9.14
N GLY A 73 2.62 -8.08 -8.04
CA GLY A 73 1.77 -9.08 -7.39
C GLY A 73 2.57 -10.13 -6.61
N GLU A 74 3.84 -9.85 -6.33
CA GLU A 74 4.75 -10.71 -5.57
C GLU A 74 5.68 -9.85 -4.72
N GLY A 75 6.27 -10.44 -3.68
CA GLY A 75 7.28 -9.79 -2.85
C GLY A 75 7.15 -10.12 -1.37
N PRO A 76 8.17 -9.77 -0.57
CA PRO A 76 8.24 -10.09 0.85
C PRO A 76 7.07 -9.54 1.65
N CYS A 77 6.57 -8.33 1.36
CA CYS A 77 5.41 -7.77 2.05
C CYS A 77 4.14 -8.60 1.81
N LEU A 78 3.91 -9.07 0.59
CA LEU A 78 2.72 -9.88 0.28
C LEU A 78 2.80 -11.24 0.99
N ASP A 79 3.95 -11.91 0.91
CA ASP A 79 4.18 -13.18 1.59
C ASP A 79 4.07 -13.04 3.11
N ALA A 80 4.63 -11.97 3.68
CA ALA A 80 4.56 -11.72 5.12
C ALA A 80 3.11 -11.63 5.61
N TYR A 81 2.26 -10.93 4.84
CA TYR A 81 0.85 -10.83 5.15
C TYR A 81 0.12 -12.17 4.99
N VAL A 82 0.27 -12.83 3.84
CA VAL A 82 -0.49 -14.05 3.50
C VAL A 82 -0.11 -15.21 4.43
N GLN A 83 1.17 -15.30 4.80
CA GLN A 83 1.68 -16.39 5.62
C GLN A 83 1.64 -16.09 7.12
N ASP A 84 1.36 -14.84 7.51
CA ASP A 84 1.50 -14.33 8.88
C ASP A 84 2.88 -14.65 9.48
N ARG A 85 3.94 -14.34 8.71
CA ARG A 85 5.34 -14.63 9.07
C ARG A 85 6.26 -13.50 8.65
N VAL A 86 7.29 -13.27 9.47
CA VAL A 86 8.37 -12.37 9.09
C VAL A 86 9.08 -12.87 7.83
N GLN A 87 9.38 -11.96 6.92
CA GLN A 87 10.28 -12.22 5.78
C GLN A 87 11.52 -11.38 5.99
N LEU A 88 12.67 -12.04 6.15
CA LEU A 88 13.96 -11.39 6.43
C LEU A 88 14.89 -11.66 5.27
N VAL A 89 15.02 -10.70 4.37
CA VAL A 89 15.89 -10.79 3.20
C VAL A 89 17.07 -9.89 3.43
N ASP A 90 18.17 -10.46 3.90
CA ASP A 90 19.40 -9.73 4.23
C ASP A 90 20.26 -9.38 3.01
N ASP A 91 20.13 -10.12 1.92
CA ASP A 91 20.79 -9.83 0.64
C ASP A 91 19.95 -10.32 -0.56
N LEU A 92 19.39 -9.36 -1.31
CA LEU A 92 18.61 -9.60 -2.53
C LEU A 92 19.42 -10.26 -3.68
N ARG A 93 20.74 -10.33 -3.58
CA ARG A 93 21.60 -11.01 -4.58
C ARG A 93 21.66 -12.52 -4.35
N GLN A 94 21.17 -13.01 -3.22
CA GLN A 94 21.12 -14.44 -2.96
C GLN A 94 20.14 -15.12 -3.94
N PRO A 95 20.33 -16.42 -4.23
CA PRO A 95 19.45 -17.15 -5.13
C PRO A 95 18.00 -17.26 -4.62
N GLU A 96 17.81 -17.50 -3.31
CA GLU A 96 16.50 -17.79 -2.72
C GLU A 96 15.45 -16.67 -2.93
N PRO A 97 15.78 -15.38 -2.74
CA PRO A 97 14.85 -14.30 -3.05
C PRO A 97 14.42 -14.30 -4.53
N SER A 98 15.35 -14.56 -5.45
CA SER A 98 15.08 -14.55 -6.89
C SER A 98 14.26 -15.76 -7.35
N GLU A 99 14.31 -16.87 -6.60
CA GLU A 99 13.46 -18.04 -6.84
C GLU A 99 12.02 -17.80 -6.38
N ARG A 100 11.83 -17.00 -5.32
CA ARG A 100 10.51 -16.71 -4.74
C ARG A 100 9.80 -15.52 -5.38
N TRP A 101 10.54 -14.45 -5.65
CA TRP A 101 10.00 -13.19 -6.17
C TRP A 101 10.90 -12.64 -7.29
N PRO A 102 11.00 -13.35 -8.43
CA PRO A 102 11.95 -13.04 -9.49
C PRO A 102 11.83 -11.60 -10.03
N GLY A 103 10.60 -11.15 -10.29
CA GLY A 103 10.33 -9.81 -10.78
C GLY A 103 10.56 -8.73 -9.72
N PHE A 104 10.20 -9.01 -8.46
CA PHE A 104 10.45 -8.07 -7.36
C PHE A 104 11.94 -7.86 -7.14
N VAL A 105 12.72 -8.93 -7.06
CA VAL A 105 14.16 -8.84 -6.81
C VAL A 105 14.86 -8.07 -7.92
N GLU A 106 14.54 -8.35 -9.19
CA GLU A 106 15.10 -7.60 -10.32
C GLU A 106 14.78 -6.10 -10.20
N ALA A 107 13.52 -5.76 -9.98
CA ALA A 107 13.08 -4.37 -9.91
C ALA A 107 13.61 -3.61 -8.68
N ALA A 108 13.61 -4.25 -7.51
CA ALA A 108 14.10 -3.67 -6.25
C ALA A 108 15.60 -3.37 -6.32
N ARG A 109 16.39 -4.30 -6.88
CA ARG A 109 17.82 -4.06 -7.12
C ARG A 109 18.06 -2.96 -8.14
N GLY A 110 17.20 -2.85 -9.16
CA GLY A 110 17.25 -1.78 -10.17
C GLY A 110 17.06 -0.37 -9.58
N VAL A 111 16.41 -0.25 -8.41
CA VAL A 111 16.24 1.02 -7.68
C VAL A 111 17.19 1.17 -6.49
N GLY A 112 18.18 0.28 -6.35
CA GLY A 112 19.27 0.40 -5.36
C GLY A 112 19.00 -0.25 -4.00
N VAL A 113 17.99 -1.11 -3.89
CA VAL A 113 17.71 -1.85 -2.65
C VAL A 113 18.55 -3.12 -2.62
N GLU A 114 19.15 -3.42 -1.47
CA GLU A 114 19.94 -4.64 -1.27
C GLU A 114 19.38 -5.56 -0.18
N ALA A 115 18.60 -5.06 0.78
CA ALA A 115 17.95 -5.87 1.82
C ALA A 115 16.54 -5.35 2.13
N VAL A 116 15.62 -6.25 2.47
CA VAL A 116 14.21 -5.95 2.77
C VAL A 116 13.72 -6.83 3.91
N PHE A 117 13.00 -6.24 4.87
CA PHE A 117 12.46 -6.93 6.03
C PHE A 117 10.99 -6.61 6.17
N ALA A 118 10.13 -7.61 6.00
CA ALA A 118 8.68 -7.46 6.10
C ALA A 118 8.18 -8.07 7.41
N LEU A 119 7.66 -7.22 8.28
CA LEU A 119 7.22 -7.56 9.64
C LEU A 119 5.69 -7.43 9.72
N PRO A 120 4.94 -8.53 9.93
CA PRO A 120 3.49 -8.46 10.04
C PRO A 120 3.03 -7.50 11.15
N ILE A 121 2.10 -6.61 10.81
CA ILE A 121 1.35 -5.78 11.76
C ILE A 121 0.13 -6.61 12.15
N VAL A 122 0.11 -7.11 13.39
CA VAL A 122 -0.93 -8.02 13.87
C VAL A 122 -1.77 -7.40 14.99
N ASP A 123 -3.06 -7.72 15.00
CA ASP A 123 -3.95 -7.48 16.15
C ASP A 123 -4.74 -8.75 16.44
N ALA A 124 -4.85 -9.12 17.71
CA ALA A 124 -5.57 -10.32 18.16
C ALA A 124 -5.29 -11.60 17.33
N GLY A 125 -4.03 -11.78 16.89
CA GLY A 125 -3.61 -12.94 16.09
C GLY A 125 -4.03 -12.91 14.62
N HIS A 126 -4.44 -11.76 14.08
CA HIS A 126 -4.75 -11.58 12.67
C HIS A 126 -3.86 -10.48 12.05
N PRO A 127 -3.24 -10.72 10.88
CA PRO A 127 -2.47 -9.69 10.20
C PRO A 127 -3.41 -8.60 9.68
N LEU A 128 -3.19 -7.38 10.15
CA LEU A 128 -3.84 -6.15 9.67
C LEU A 128 -3.04 -5.51 8.53
N GLY A 129 -1.75 -5.82 8.42
CA GLY A 129 -0.85 -5.18 7.47
C GLY A 129 0.59 -5.65 7.66
N VAL A 130 1.52 -4.87 7.12
CA VAL A 130 2.95 -5.15 7.20
C VAL A 130 3.72 -3.83 7.38
N LEU A 131 4.67 -3.85 8.32
CA LEU A 131 5.74 -2.86 8.42
C LEU A 131 6.91 -3.39 7.61
N GLU A 132 7.22 -2.72 6.51
CA GLU A 132 8.33 -3.04 5.63
C GLU A 132 9.50 -2.11 5.88
N LEU A 133 10.69 -2.67 6.06
CA LEU A 133 11.94 -1.96 6.27
C LEU A 133 12.88 -2.29 5.12
N TYR A 134 13.71 -1.35 4.68
CA TYR A 134 14.68 -1.59 3.62
C TYR A 134 16.07 -1.05 3.93
N ARG A 135 17.10 -1.67 3.34
CA ARG A 135 18.46 -1.13 3.28
C ARG A 135 18.96 -1.06 1.82
N ALA A 136 19.73 -0.02 1.53
CA ALA A 136 20.51 0.13 0.31
C ALA A 136 21.84 -0.66 0.37
N THR A 137 22.12 -1.32 1.49
CA THR A 137 23.26 -2.22 1.67
C THR A 137 22.79 -3.58 2.17
N ALA A 138 23.44 -4.65 1.70
CA ALA A 138 23.20 -5.98 2.22
C ALA A 138 23.66 -6.12 3.68
N GLY A 139 22.92 -6.91 4.45
CA GLY A 139 23.25 -7.29 5.81
C GLY A 139 22.01 -7.53 6.67
N PRO A 140 22.05 -8.51 7.59
CA PRO A 140 20.90 -8.87 8.41
C PRO A 140 20.59 -7.78 9.44
N LEU A 141 19.35 -7.77 9.94
CA LEU A 141 19.04 -7.11 11.21
C LEU A 141 19.73 -7.90 12.34
N SER A 142 20.40 -7.20 13.25
CA SER A 142 20.81 -7.82 14.52
C SER A 142 19.57 -8.21 15.35
N GLU A 143 19.74 -9.05 16.36
CA GLU A 143 18.63 -9.46 17.25
C GLU A 143 17.93 -8.25 17.89
N ILE A 144 18.71 -7.26 18.34
CA ILE A 144 18.18 -6.03 18.95
C ILE A 144 17.41 -5.18 17.93
N GLU A 145 17.92 -5.08 16.70
CA GLU A 145 17.24 -4.34 15.62
C GLU A 145 15.95 -5.04 15.21
N LEU A 146 15.96 -6.37 15.09
CA LEU A 146 14.77 -7.16 14.78
C LEU A 146 13.71 -7.02 15.87
N ASP A 147 14.10 -7.15 17.15
CA ASP A 147 13.18 -6.97 18.28
C ASP A 147 12.56 -5.56 18.29
N ALA A 148 13.35 -4.53 17.98
CA ALA A 148 12.84 -3.17 17.89
C ALA A 148 11.85 -2.99 16.72
N GLY A 149 12.14 -3.57 15.56
CA GLY A 149 11.23 -3.59 14.41
C GLY A 149 9.91 -4.29 14.74
N LEU A 150 9.97 -5.47 15.37
CA LEU A 150 8.80 -6.23 15.81
C LEU A 150 7.98 -5.47 16.85
N ALA A 151 8.63 -4.81 17.81
CA ALA A 151 7.94 -3.98 18.79
C ALA A 151 7.20 -2.80 18.14
N CYS A 152 7.78 -2.19 17.09
CA CYS A 152 7.12 -1.15 16.32
C CYS A 152 5.92 -1.70 15.52
N ALA A 153 6.06 -2.86 14.88
CA ALA A 153 4.98 -3.52 14.14
C ALA A 153 3.81 -3.91 15.07
N ALA A 154 4.09 -4.46 16.25
CA ALA A 154 3.08 -4.78 17.25
C ALA A 154 2.34 -3.51 17.73
N ARG A 155 3.08 -2.43 18.01
CA ARG A 155 2.48 -1.15 18.42
C ARG A 155 1.64 -0.51 17.30
N ALA A 156 2.03 -0.72 16.05
CA ALA A 156 1.24 -0.28 14.91
C ALA A 156 -0.09 -1.04 14.85
N GLY A 157 -0.09 -2.35 15.16
CA GLY A 157 -1.29 -3.17 15.24
C GLY A 157 -2.27 -2.64 16.28
N GLU A 158 -1.79 -2.42 17.50
CA GLU A 158 -2.60 -1.82 18.59
C GLU A 158 -3.17 -0.45 18.20
N THR A 159 -2.35 0.40 17.56
CA THR A 159 -2.75 1.75 17.14
C THR A 159 -3.82 1.72 16.06
N VAL A 160 -3.66 0.84 15.07
CA VAL A 160 -4.62 0.63 13.97
C VAL A 160 -5.94 0.09 14.53
N ALA A 161 -5.88 -0.93 15.40
CA ALA A 161 -7.06 -1.51 16.03
C ALA A 161 -7.82 -0.50 16.89
N ALA A 162 -7.12 0.31 17.69
CA ALA A 162 -7.74 1.37 18.48
C ALA A 162 -8.39 2.45 17.60
N SER A 163 -7.70 2.88 16.54
CA SER A 163 -8.24 3.87 15.59
C SER A 163 -9.49 3.34 14.87
N TRP A 164 -9.48 2.06 14.50
CA TRP A 164 -10.62 1.38 13.90
C TRP A 164 -11.80 1.27 14.86
N ALA A 165 -11.57 0.88 16.12
CA ALA A 165 -12.61 0.80 17.14
C ALA A 165 -13.27 2.17 17.40
N GLU A 166 -12.48 3.25 17.46
CA GLU A 166 -13.00 4.62 17.59
C GLU A 166 -13.82 5.03 16.35
N TYR A 167 -13.36 4.68 15.15
CA TYR A 167 -14.06 4.96 13.91
C TYR A 167 -15.41 4.23 13.82
N VAL A 168 -15.45 2.95 14.21
CA VAL A 168 -16.68 2.15 14.28
C VAL A 168 -17.64 2.70 15.33
N ALA A 169 -17.15 3.12 16.50
CA ALA A 169 -17.99 3.70 17.56
C ALA A 169 -18.66 5.02 17.14
N ARG A 170 -18.03 5.78 16.23
CA ARG A 170 -18.60 7.01 15.63
C ARG A 170 -19.52 6.73 14.44
N SER A 171 -19.55 5.50 13.95
CA SER A 171 -20.36 5.08 12.81
C SER A 171 -21.66 4.41 13.26
N THR A 172 -22.70 4.46 12.43
CA THR A 172 -23.99 3.82 12.76
C THR A 172 -23.92 2.30 12.83
N SER A 173 -22.94 1.69 12.12
CA SER A 173 -22.71 0.24 12.09
C SER A 173 -21.27 -0.05 11.64
N PRO A 174 -20.67 -1.19 12.03
CA PRO A 174 -19.38 -1.65 11.49
C PRO A 174 -19.35 -1.77 9.95
N THR A 175 -20.49 -2.05 9.32
CA THR A 175 -20.58 -2.13 7.85
C THR A 175 -20.48 -0.74 7.23
N VAL A 176 -21.21 0.24 7.78
CA VAL A 176 -21.14 1.64 7.34
C VAL A 176 -19.75 2.22 7.59
N ALA A 177 -19.09 1.82 8.68
CA ALA A 177 -17.71 2.19 8.95
C ALA A 177 -16.74 1.63 7.89
N ALA A 178 -16.90 0.36 7.48
CA ALA A 178 -16.05 -0.24 6.46
C ALA A 178 -16.26 0.43 5.09
N ASP A 179 -17.51 0.72 4.74
CA ASP A 179 -17.85 1.39 3.48
C ASP A 179 -17.36 2.85 3.48
N ALA A 180 -17.49 3.56 4.61
CA ALA A 180 -16.99 4.93 4.76
C ALA A 180 -15.46 5.00 4.79
N LEU A 181 -14.77 4.04 5.41
CA LEU A 181 -13.32 3.94 5.36
C LEU A 181 -12.85 3.65 3.93
N ALA A 182 -13.52 2.74 3.22
CA ALA A 182 -13.24 2.52 1.82
C ALA A 182 -13.39 3.83 1.03
N LEU A 183 -14.46 4.60 1.28
CA LEU A 183 -14.68 5.90 0.64
C LEU A 183 -13.65 6.98 1.03
N ASP A 184 -13.27 7.09 2.30
CA ASP A 184 -12.25 8.04 2.79
C ASP A 184 -10.86 7.71 2.23
N LEU A 185 -10.52 6.42 2.12
CA LEU A 185 -9.32 5.94 1.44
C LEU A 185 -9.40 6.13 -0.08
N THR A 186 -10.59 6.34 -0.64
CA THR A 186 -10.79 6.64 -2.07
C THR A 186 -10.81 8.13 -2.40
N ASP A 187 -10.87 9.01 -1.40
CA ASP A 187 -10.91 10.45 -1.60
C ASP A 187 -9.53 10.94 -2.08
N PRO A 188 -9.42 11.55 -3.28
CA PRO A 188 -8.16 12.13 -3.74
C PRO A 188 -7.67 13.32 -2.89
N ASP A 189 -8.56 13.93 -2.08
CA ASP A 189 -8.24 15.07 -1.20
C ASP A 189 -7.91 14.65 0.24
N THR A 190 -8.03 13.36 0.63
CA THR A 190 -7.47 12.90 1.90
C THR A 190 -5.95 12.88 1.79
N GLU A 191 -5.27 13.48 2.78
CA GLU A 191 -3.80 13.66 2.82
C GLU A 191 -2.95 12.36 2.77
N THR A 192 -3.58 11.20 2.56
CA THR A 192 -2.93 9.93 2.25
C THR A 192 -2.77 9.79 0.74
N GLY A 193 -1.79 10.48 0.15
CA GLY A 193 -1.44 10.44 -1.29
C GLY A 193 -0.98 9.07 -1.83
N PHE A 194 -1.38 7.98 -1.19
CA PHE A 194 -0.96 6.60 -1.42
C PHE A 194 -2.12 5.67 -1.85
N SER A 195 -3.34 6.21 -2.02
CA SER A 195 -4.53 5.43 -2.38
C SER A 195 -4.41 4.74 -3.74
N ARG A 196 -4.87 3.48 -3.81
CA ARG A 196 -4.87 2.64 -5.03
C ARG A 196 -6.26 2.43 -5.63
N THR A 197 -7.25 3.22 -5.20
CA THR A 197 -8.65 3.13 -5.63
C THR A 197 -8.85 3.01 -7.14
N HIS A 198 -8.15 3.83 -7.89
CA HIS A 198 -8.13 3.88 -9.34
C HIS A 198 -7.72 2.54 -9.96
N VAL A 199 -6.78 1.81 -9.38
CA VAL A 199 -6.42 0.45 -9.84
C VAL A 199 -7.58 -0.53 -9.64
N PHE A 200 -8.24 -0.48 -8.49
CA PHE A 200 -9.36 -1.36 -8.20
C PHE A 200 -10.63 -1.00 -8.98
N THR A 201 -10.85 0.27 -9.25
CA THR A 201 -11.92 0.76 -10.12
C THR A 201 -11.70 0.25 -11.54
N ALA A 202 -10.48 0.38 -12.07
CA ALA A 202 -10.12 -0.16 -13.38
C ALA A 202 -10.29 -1.68 -13.45
N SER A 203 -9.82 -2.40 -12.42
CA SER A 203 -10.02 -3.85 -12.32
C SER A 203 -11.51 -4.22 -12.33
N GLY A 204 -12.36 -3.53 -11.55
CA GLY A 204 -13.81 -3.76 -11.54
C GLY A 204 -14.47 -3.50 -12.90
N MET A 205 -14.07 -2.43 -13.60
CA MET A 205 -14.54 -2.14 -14.96
C MET A 205 -14.17 -3.27 -15.93
N LEU A 206 -12.93 -3.74 -15.87
CA LEU A 206 -12.43 -4.83 -16.71
C LEU A 206 -13.10 -6.17 -16.40
N ALA A 207 -13.30 -6.49 -15.12
CA ALA A 207 -13.98 -7.72 -14.69
C ALA A 207 -15.37 -7.84 -15.33
N VAL A 208 -16.14 -6.74 -15.31
CA VAL A 208 -17.46 -6.68 -15.97
C VAL A 208 -17.34 -6.81 -17.49
N GLN A 209 -16.39 -6.12 -18.12
CA GLN A 209 -16.22 -6.14 -19.57
C GLN A 209 -15.77 -7.50 -20.11
N MET A 210 -14.93 -8.21 -19.35
CA MET A 210 -14.30 -9.48 -19.76
C MET A 210 -15.05 -10.71 -19.23
N GLY A 211 -16.02 -10.53 -18.32
CA GLY A 211 -16.75 -11.63 -17.69
C GLY A 211 -15.88 -12.48 -16.78
N VAL A 212 -14.90 -11.89 -16.07
CA VAL A 212 -13.96 -12.58 -15.17
C VAL A 212 -14.03 -12.02 -13.75
N SER A 213 -13.31 -12.65 -12.80
CA SER A 213 -13.23 -12.13 -11.45
C SER A 213 -12.42 -10.82 -11.38
N PRO A 214 -12.64 -9.95 -10.37
CA PRO A 214 -11.77 -8.78 -10.14
C PRO A 214 -10.31 -9.14 -9.89
N GLU A 215 -10.04 -10.33 -9.35
CA GLU A 215 -8.68 -10.84 -9.15
C GLU A 215 -8.01 -11.14 -10.52
N ASP A 216 -8.70 -11.87 -11.40
CA ASP A 216 -8.22 -12.14 -12.77
C ASP A 216 -8.05 -10.85 -13.60
N ALA A 217 -8.94 -9.88 -13.40
CA ALA A 217 -8.87 -8.58 -14.07
C ALA A 217 -7.68 -7.76 -13.57
N LEU A 218 -7.38 -7.80 -12.26
CA LEU A 218 -6.19 -7.18 -11.69
C LEU A 218 -4.92 -7.82 -12.26
N ASP A 219 -4.88 -9.14 -12.38
CA ASP A 219 -3.72 -9.84 -12.97
C ASP A 219 -3.48 -9.47 -14.44
N ARG A 220 -4.55 -9.24 -15.22
CA ARG A 220 -4.42 -8.70 -16.59
C ARG A 220 -3.87 -7.27 -16.57
N LEU A 221 -4.32 -6.44 -15.63
CA LEU A 221 -3.84 -5.07 -15.46
C LEU A 221 -2.34 -5.05 -15.10
N ARG A 222 -1.91 -5.95 -14.21
CA ARG A 222 -0.49 -6.20 -13.88
C ARG A 222 0.31 -6.66 -15.09
N ALA A 223 -0.18 -7.63 -15.84
CA ALA A 223 0.49 -8.13 -17.04
C ALA A 223 0.71 -7.03 -18.09
N CYS A 224 -0.27 -6.14 -18.27
CA CYS A 224 -0.15 -4.99 -19.17
C CYS A 224 0.86 -3.95 -18.65
N ALA A 225 0.82 -3.63 -17.35
CA ALA A 225 1.80 -2.74 -16.72
C ALA A 225 3.24 -3.25 -16.92
N PHE A 226 3.46 -4.55 -16.66
CA PHE A 226 4.73 -5.22 -16.89
C PHE A 226 5.17 -5.14 -18.36
N ARG A 227 4.31 -5.55 -19.29
CA ARG A 227 4.60 -5.54 -20.74
C ARG A 227 4.92 -4.15 -21.29
N THR A 228 4.33 -3.10 -20.73
CA THR A 228 4.50 -1.72 -21.19
C THR A 228 5.58 -0.95 -20.41
N GLY A 229 6.16 -1.54 -19.35
CA GLY A 229 7.11 -0.87 -18.47
C GLY A 229 6.51 0.33 -17.72
N ARG A 230 5.18 0.35 -17.54
CA ARG A 230 4.44 1.44 -16.89
C ARG A 230 3.99 1.03 -15.49
N SER A 231 3.67 2.00 -14.64
CA SER A 231 3.05 1.67 -13.36
C SER A 231 1.64 1.13 -13.58
N ILE A 232 1.20 0.24 -12.68
CA ILE A 232 -0.17 -0.26 -12.67
C ILE A 232 -1.19 0.87 -12.50
N GLY A 233 -0.82 1.94 -11.78
CA GLY A 233 -1.63 3.16 -11.63
C GLY A 233 -1.84 3.89 -12.96
N ASP A 234 -0.79 4.05 -13.77
CA ASP A 234 -0.90 4.70 -15.08
C ASP A 234 -1.78 3.89 -16.04
N VAL A 235 -1.62 2.56 -16.04
CA VAL A 235 -2.46 1.67 -16.85
C VAL A 235 -3.92 1.74 -16.39
N ALA A 236 -4.16 1.74 -15.08
CA ALA A 236 -5.50 1.88 -14.51
C ALA A 236 -6.14 3.22 -14.89
N PHE A 237 -5.38 4.31 -14.83
CA PHE A 237 -5.84 5.64 -15.23
C PHE A 237 -6.25 5.68 -16.71
N ASP A 238 -5.53 4.96 -17.59
CA ASP A 238 -5.91 4.83 -19.00
C ASP A 238 -7.15 3.97 -19.21
N VAL A 239 -7.35 2.90 -18.44
CA VAL A 239 -8.57 2.08 -18.49
C VAL A 239 -9.79 2.90 -18.05
N ILE A 240 -9.69 3.63 -16.93
CA ILE A 240 -10.76 4.52 -16.46
C ILE A 240 -11.04 5.61 -17.50
N GLY A 241 -9.97 6.20 -18.05
CA GLY A 241 -10.05 7.20 -19.11
C GLY A 241 -10.47 6.65 -20.48
N ARG A 242 -10.74 5.34 -20.59
CA ARG A 242 -11.09 4.63 -21.83
C ARG A 242 -10.08 4.80 -22.96
N ARG A 243 -8.82 5.04 -22.61
CA ARG A 243 -7.66 5.07 -23.54
C ARG A 243 -7.08 3.69 -23.77
N LEU A 244 -7.27 2.78 -22.82
CA LEU A 244 -7.03 1.34 -22.96
C LEU A 244 -8.34 0.57 -22.77
N THR A 245 -8.51 -0.48 -23.57
CA THR A 245 -9.68 -1.36 -23.56
C THR A 245 -9.29 -2.78 -23.17
N HIS A 246 -10.28 -3.60 -22.82
CA HIS A 246 -10.05 -5.02 -22.53
C HIS A 246 -9.37 -5.78 -23.67
N HIS A 247 -9.57 -5.37 -24.94
CA HIS A 247 -8.87 -5.97 -26.08
C HIS A 247 -7.36 -5.73 -26.02
N ASP A 248 -6.93 -4.50 -25.69
CA ASP A 248 -5.51 -4.16 -25.55
C ASP A 248 -4.82 -4.97 -24.42
N LEU A 249 -5.60 -5.41 -23.43
CA LEU A 249 -5.17 -6.23 -22.31
C LEU A 249 -5.11 -7.74 -22.66
N ASP A 250 -5.92 -8.23 -23.60
CA ASP A 250 -6.00 -9.64 -23.99
C ASP A 250 -5.03 -10.06 -25.12
N ASP A 251 -4.43 -9.11 -25.86
CA ASP A 251 -3.52 -9.35 -26.99
C ASP A 251 -2.19 -10.08 -26.65
N GLY A 252 -2.03 -10.59 -25.43
CA GLY A 252 -0.91 -11.45 -25.01
C GLY A 252 -1.13 -12.96 -25.20
N ARG A 253 -2.32 -13.42 -25.65
CA ARG A 253 -2.68 -14.86 -25.75
C ARG A 253 -2.91 -15.40 -27.16
N GLN A 254 -2.54 -14.67 -28.21
CA GLN A 254 -2.62 -15.14 -29.60
C GLN A 254 -1.25 -15.16 -30.29
N GLN A 255 -0.32 -16.00 -29.81
CA GLN A 255 0.78 -16.55 -30.61
C GLN A 255 1.07 -17.99 -30.20
#